data_AF-A0A099YBF2-F1
#
_entry.id   AF-A0A099YBF2-F1
#
_cell.length_a   1.000
_cell.length_b   1.000
_cell.length_c   1.000
_cell.angle_alpha   90.00
_cell.angle_beta   90.00
_cell.angle_gamma   90.00
#
_symmetry.space_group_name_H-M   'P 1'
#
loop_
_entity.id
_entity.type
_entity.pdbx_description
1 polymer ?
#
loop_
_entity_poly.entity_id
_entity_poly.type
_entity_poly.pdbx_seq_one_letter_code
_entity_poly.pdbx_strand_id
1 'polypeptide(L)' 'MTTSKDYSLALSIAPDRIGYAAIDNNFKVIHRDRKRVVGVSKFTPGETAEETRLKRTSRRNTARRRRRIGI' A
#
# COMPACT_ATOMS: atom_id res chain seq x y z
N MET A 1 -13.74 8.23 30.57
CA MET A 1 -14.78 8.42 29.54
C MET A 1 -14.13 8.96 28.29
N THR A 2 -14.02 8.17 27.22
CA THR A 2 -13.60 8.67 25.91
C THR A 2 -14.76 9.45 25.31
N THR A 3 -14.67 10.77 25.28
CA THR A 3 -15.61 11.63 24.55
C THR A 3 -15.51 11.29 23.07
N SER A 4 -16.48 10.51 22.58
CA SER A 4 -16.69 10.27 21.15
C SER A 4 -17.14 11.59 20.53
N LYS A 5 -16.27 12.15 19.68
CA LYS A 5 -16.65 13.21 18.74
C LYS A 5 -16.73 12.58 17.37
N ASP A 6 -17.84 12.85 16.68
CA ASP A 6 -18.00 12.41 15.31
C ASP A 6 -16.97 13.12 14.42
N TYR A 7 -16.41 12.37 13.48
CA TYR A 7 -15.47 12.90 12.51
C TYR A 7 -15.57 12.12 11.21
N SER A 8 -15.20 12.78 10.11
CA SER A 8 -15.03 12.14 8.82
C SER A 8 -13.55 11.94 8.52
N LEU A 9 -13.19 10.81 7.92
CA LEU A 9 -11.83 10.49 7.49
C LEU A 9 -11.76 10.48 5.97
N ALA A 10 -10.95 11.37 5.40
CA ALA A 10 -10.63 11.38 3.98
C ALA A 10 -9.32 10.60 3.74
N LEU A 11 -9.32 9.73 2.72
CA LEU A 11 -8.17 8.93 2.33
C LEU A 11 -7.88 9.13 0.83
N SER A 12 -6.61 9.33 0.48
CA SER A 12 -6.14 9.40 -0.91
C SER A 12 -5.08 8.33 -1.12
N ILE A 13 -5.34 7.40 -2.03
CA ILE A 13 -4.47 6.24 -2.29
C ILE A 13 -3.72 6.46 -3.59
N ALA A 14 -2.40 6.38 -3.52
CA ALA A 14 -1.51 6.41 -4.67
C ALA A 14 -0.48 5.26 -4.57
N PRO A 15 0.20 4.91 -5.68
CA PRO A 15 1.09 3.73 -5.73
C PRO A 15 2.27 3.75 -4.74
N ASP A 16 2.68 4.93 -4.28
CA ASP A 16 3.83 5.17 -3.39
C ASP A 16 3.44 5.77 -2.03
N ARG A 17 2.18 6.15 -1.86
CA ARG A 17 1.74 6.93 -0.70
C ARG A 17 0.25 6.82 -0.41
N ILE A 18 -0.10 6.98 0.86
CA ILE A 18 -1.48 7.11 1.33
C ILE A 18 -1.60 8.43 2.10
N GLY A 19 -2.36 9.38 1.55
CA GLY A 19 -2.74 10.61 2.23
C GLY A 19 -3.96 10.39 3.12
N TYR A 20 -3.98 11.01 4.30
CA TYR A 20 -5.12 10.97 5.21
C TYR A 20 -5.39 12.33 5.84
N ALA A 21 -6.66 12.62 6.10
CA ALA A 21 -7.10 13.81 6.80
C ALA A 21 -8.38 13.52 7.61
N ALA A 22 -8.39 13.84 8.90
CA ALA A 22 -9.60 13.78 9.71
C ALA A 22 -10.21 15.18 9.86
N ILE A 23 -11.49 15.30 9.52
CA ILE A 23 -12.25 16.55 9.58
C ILE A 23 -13.45 16.41 10.52
N ASP A 24 -13.73 17.48 11.23
CA ASP A 24 -14.94 17.65 12.04
C ASP A 24 -16.12 18.07 11.14
N ASN A 25 -17.35 18.07 11.68
CA ASN A 25 -18.57 18.44 10.98
C ASN A 25 -18.57 19.89 10.45
N ASN A 26 -17.70 20.74 11.00
CA ASN A 26 -17.46 22.12 10.54
C ASN A 26 -16.37 22.21 9.46
N PHE A 27 -16.00 21.10 8.82
CA PHE A 27 -14.93 21.00 7.83
C PHE A 27 -13.54 21.46 8.33
N LYS A 28 -13.34 21.45 9.66
CA LYS A 28 -12.07 21.81 10.28
C LYS A 28 -11.23 20.56 10.54
N VAL A 29 -9.92 20.67 10.31
CA VAL A 29 -8.97 19.61 10.62
C VAL A 29 -8.90 19.36 12.13
N ILE A 30 -9.01 18.09 12.50
CA ILE A 30 -8.95 17.66 13.90
C ILE A 30 -7.52 17.71 14.41
N HIS A 31 -7.39 18.07 15.68
CA HIS A 31 -6.11 18.06 16.39
C HIS A 31 -6.12 16.98 17.46
N ARG A 32 -5.02 16.22 17.54
CA ARG A 32 -4.76 15.25 18.60
C ARG A 32 -3.36 15.49 19.13
N ASP A 33 -3.22 15.63 20.44
CA ASP A 33 -1.92 15.83 21.12
C ASP A 33 -1.07 16.96 20.49
N ARG A 34 -1.71 18.10 20.21
CA ARG A 34 -1.14 19.29 19.53
C ARG A 34 -0.68 19.08 18.09
N LYS A 35 -0.98 17.92 17.49
CA LYS A 35 -0.70 17.62 16.08
C LYS A 35 -2.00 17.63 15.28
N ARG A 36 -1.94 18.14 14.05
CA ARG A 36 -3.04 18.03 13.09
C ARG A 36 -3.14 16.59 12.60
N VAL A 37 -4.34 16.04 12.55
CA VAL A 37 -4.61 14.70 12.02
C VAL A 37 -4.72 14.78 10.49
N VAL A 38 -3.61 15.21 9.87
CA VAL A 38 -3.42 15.29 8.42
C VAL A 38 -2.00 14.86 8.13
N GLY A 39 -1.83 13.95 7.17
CA GLY A 39 -0.51 13.47 6.83
C GLY A 39 -0.50 12.60 5.59
N VAL A 40 0.69 12.12 5.27
CA VAL A 40 0.92 11.17 4.18
C VAL A 40 1.84 10.08 4.69
N SER A 41 1.40 8.83 4.57
CA SER A 41 2.24 7.65 4.76
C SER A 41 2.90 7.32 3.42
N LYS A 42 4.22 7.44 3.34
CA LYS A 42 5.00 7.08 2.14
C LYS A 42 5.56 5.67 2.32
N PHE A 43 5.59 4.89 1.25
CA PHE A 43 6.13 3.54 1.24
C PHE A 43 6.78 3.22 -0.11
N THR A 44 7.61 2.18 -0.13
CA THR A 44 8.19 1.69 -1.38
C THR A 44 7.08 1.05 -2.23
N PRO A 45 6.86 1.50 -3.47
CA PRO A 45 5.85 0.93 -4.35
C PRO A 45 6.03 -0.58 -4.53
N GLY A 46 4.93 -1.29 -4.71
CA GLY A 46 4.97 -2.70 -5.09
C GLY A 46 5.56 -2.88 -6.49
N GLU A 47 6.43 -3.88 -6.65
CA GLU A 47 6.92 -4.29 -7.96
C GLU A 47 5.84 -5.05 -8.75
N THR A 48 5.91 -5.01 -10.08
CA THR A 48 4.98 -5.75 -10.92
C THR A 48 5.27 -7.25 -10.89
N ALA A 49 4.23 -8.07 -11.11
CA ALA A 49 4.38 -9.52 -11.11
C ALA A 49 5.13 -10.08 -12.34
N GLU A 50 5.54 -9.23 -13.29
CA GLU A 50 6.15 -9.63 -14.55
C GLU A 50 7.49 -10.32 -14.35
N GLU A 51 8.37 -9.75 -13.53
CA GLU A 51 9.67 -10.37 -13.26
C GLU A 51 9.52 -11.76 -12.62
N THR A 52 8.59 -11.87 -11.67
CA THR A 52 8.28 -13.14 -11.02
C THR A 52 7.77 -14.16 -12.04
N ARG A 53 6.92 -13.74 -12.99
CA ARG A 53 6.44 -14.58 -14.10
C ARG A 53 7.59 -15.06 -14.97
N LEU A 54 8.51 -14.17 -15.36
CA LEU A 54 9.68 -14.50 -16.19
C LEU A 54 10.60 -15.50 -15.49
N LYS A 55 11.00 -15.21 -14.24
CA LYS A 55 11.86 -16.08 -13.42
C LYS A 55 11.22 -17.46 -13.24
N ARG A 56 9.91 -17.52 -12.99
CA ARG A 56 9.16 -18.78 -12.83
C ARG A 56 9.11 -19.59 -14.13
N THR A 57 8.84 -18.96 -15.26
CA THR A 57 8.81 -19.63 -16.57
C THR A 57 10.19 -20.19 -16.95
N SER A 58 11.25 -19.40 -16.73
CA SER A 58 12.63 -19.83 -17.00
C SER A 58 13.03 -21.08 -16.20
N ARG A 59 12.73 -21.12 -14.89
CA ARG A 59 12.99 -22.29 -14.03
C ARG A 59 12.25 -23.54 -14.55
N ARG A 60 10.97 -23.41 -14.89
CA ARG A 60 10.16 -24.53 -15.42
C ARG A 60 10.69 -25.03 -16.76
N ASN A 61 11.07 -24.14 -17.66
CA ASN A 61 11.60 -24.51 -18.98
C ASN A 61 12.94 -25.21 -18.86
N THR A 62 13.83 -24.72 -17.99
CA THR A 62 15.11 -25.37 -17.69
C THR A 62 14.89 -26.78 -17.12
N ALA A 63 13.97 -26.93 -16.16
CA ALA A 63 13.63 -28.23 -15.59
C ALA A 63 13.04 -29.21 -16.62
N ARG A 64 12.16 -28.73 -17.52
CA ARG A 64 11.62 -29.54 -18.62
C ARG A 64 12.70 -29.91 -19.63
N ARG A 65 13.63 -29.00 -19.95
CA ARG A 65 14.77 -29.28 -20.84
C ARG A 65 15.64 -30.39 -20.27
N ARG A 66 16.02 -30.27 -18.99
CA ARG A 66 16.75 -31.29 -18.23
C ARG A 66 16.09 -32.68 -18.36
N ARG A 67 14.82 -32.77 -17.97
CA ARG A 67 14.01 -34.00 -18.10
C ARG A 67 13.99 -34.60 -19.51
N ARG A 68 13.93 -33.77 -20.56
CA ARG A 68 13.92 -34.26 -21.96
C ARG A 68 15.27 -34.80 -22.42
N ILE A 69 16.37 -34.25 -21.93
CA ILE A 69 17.74 -34.70 -22.28
C ILE A 69 18.17 -35.89 -21.40
N GLY A 70 17.41 -36.21 -20.35
CA GLY A 70 17.76 -37.28 -19.41
C GLY A 70 18.85 -36.90 -18.40
N ILE A 71 19.07 -35.59 -18.20
CA ILE A 71 20.00 -34.98 -17.22
C ILE A 71 19.18 -34.21 -16.20
#